data_AF-A0A0A6YVX5-F1
#
_entry.id   AF-A0A0A6YVX5-F1
#
_cell.length_a   1.000
_cell.length_b   1.000
_cell.length_c   1.000
_cell.angle_alpha   90.00
_cell.angle_beta   90.00
_cell.angle_gamma   90.00
#
_symmetry.space_group_name_H-M   'P 1'
#
loop_
_entity.id
_entity.type
_entity.pdbx_description
1 polymer ?
#
loop_
_entity_poly.entity_id
_entity_poly.type
_entity_poly.pdbx_seq_one_letter_code
_entity_poly.pdbx_strand_id
1 'polypeptide(L)'
;MQLQFRSWMLAALTLLVVFLIFADISEIEEEIGAEVVINGSSPPAVADRSNESLKHNIQPASSKWRHNQTLSLRIRKQILKFLDAEKDISVLKGTLKPGDIIHYIFDRDSTMNVSQNLYELLPRTSPLKNKHFQTCAIVGNSGVLLNSGCGQEIDTHSFVIRCNLAPVQEYARDVGLKTDLVTMNPSVIQRAFEDLVNATWREKLL
;
A
#
# COMPACT_ATOMS: atom_id res chain seq x y z
N MET A 1 51.37 -23.67 -23.32
CA MET A 1 50.32 -23.23 -24.27
C MET A 1 48.89 -23.29 -23.72
N GLN A 2 48.51 -24.28 -22.89
CA GLN A 2 47.14 -24.37 -22.35
C GLN A 2 46.77 -23.37 -21.24
N LEU A 3 47.74 -22.93 -20.42
CA LEU A 3 47.47 -21.98 -19.33
C LEU A 3 47.15 -20.56 -19.83
N GLN A 4 47.83 -20.12 -20.90
CA GLN A 4 47.55 -18.83 -21.53
C GLN A 4 46.15 -18.85 -22.18
N PHE A 5 45.79 -19.90 -22.91
CA PHE A 5 44.47 -19.99 -23.54
C PHE A 5 43.31 -19.92 -22.51
N ARG A 6 43.46 -20.57 -21.35
CA ARG A 6 42.47 -20.50 -20.26
C ARG A 6 42.36 -19.11 -19.65
N SER A 7 43.49 -18.40 -19.49
CA SER A 7 43.50 -17.03 -18.98
C SER A 7 42.81 -16.05 -19.94
N TRP A 8 43.04 -16.21 -21.25
CA TRP A 8 42.39 -15.41 -22.29
C TRP A 8 40.89 -15.70 -22.41
N MET A 9 40.48 -16.96 -22.26
CA MET A 9 39.06 -17.33 -22.23
C MET A 9 38.34 -16.72 -21.02
N LEU A 10 38.96 -16.75 -19.83
CA LEU A 10 38.39 -16.13 -18.63
C LEU A 10 38.31 -14.60 -18.77
N ALA A 11 39.33 -13.97 -19.33
CA ALA A 11 39.34 -12.52 -19.58
C ALA A 11 38.28 -12.09 -20.62
N ALA A 12 38.06 -12.90 -21.67
CA ALA A 12 37.01 -12.63 -22.63
C ALA A 12 35.61 -12.79 -22.02
N LEU A 13 35.43 -13.78 -21.14
CA LEU A 13 34.14 -14.03 -20.47
C LEU A 13 33.82 -12.95 -19.44
N THR A 14 34.81 -12.45 -18.70
CA THR A 14 34.61 -11.31 -17.79
C THR A 14 34.32 -10.02 -18.57
N LEU A 15 35.01 -9.75 -19.67
CA LEU A 15 34.71 -8.61 -20.54
C LEU A 15 33.29 -8.69 -21.13
N LEU A 16 32.85 -9.88 -21.54
CA LEU A 16 31.49 -10.09 -22.05
C LEU A 16 30.43 -9.82 -20.97
N VAL A 17 30.63 -10.34 -19.76
CA VAL A 17 29.71 -10.10 -18.62
C VAL A 17 29.67 -8.61 -18.26
N VAL A 18 30.82 -7.95 -18.22
CA VAL A 18 30.91 -6.51 -17.96
C VAL A 18 30.19 -5.71 -19.05
N PHE A 19 30.36 -6.08 -20.32
CA PHE A 19 29.66 -5.45 -21.44
C PHE A 19 28.14 -5.64 -21.35
N LEU A 20 27.66 -6.83 -20.98
CA LEU A 20 26.24 -7.10 -20.79
C LEU A 20 25.66 -6.29 -19.62
N ILE A 21 26.40 -6.16 -18.52
CA ILE A 21 26.00 -5.32 -17.37
C ILE A 21 25.94 -3.85 -17.79
N PHE A 22 26.94 -3.33 -18.51
CA PHE A 22 26.92 -1.95 -18.97
C PHE A 22 25.81 -1.67 -20.00
N ALA A 23 25.52 -2.62 -20.88
CA ALA A 23 24.41 -2.50 -21.83
C ALA A 23 23.06 -2.45 -21.09
N ASP A 24 22.84 -3.32 -20.10
CA ASP A 24 21.63 -3.34 -19.26
C ASP A 24 21.48 -2.04 -18.44
N ILE A 25 22.58 -1.52 -17.88
CA ILE A 25 22.59 -0.21 -17.20
C ILE A 25 22.25 0.93 -18.16
N SER A 26 22.79 0.92 -19.38
CA SER A 26 22.52 1.97 -20.36
C SER A 26 21.08 1.98 -20.86
N GLU A 27 20.46 0.81 -21.00
CA GLU A 27 19.04 0.67 -21.38
C GLU A 27 18.11 1.18 -20.25
N ILE A 28 18.50 0.96 -18.98
CA ILE A 28 17.82 1.52 -17.81
C ILE A 28 17.94 3.05 -17.75
N GLU A 29 19.12 3.62 -18.03
CA GLU A 29 19.32 5.08 -18.06
C GLU A 29 18.56 5.77 -19.19
N GLU A 30 18.37 5.11 -20.33
CA GLU A 30 17.56 5.64 -21.45
C GLU A 30 16.04 5.61 -21.13
N GLU A 31 15.53 4.55 -20.47
CA GLU A 31 14.14 4.51 -20.00
C GLU A 31 13.88 5.56 -18.90
N ILE A 32 14.80 5.73 -17.94
CA ILE A 32 14.69 6.75 -16.87
C ILE A 32 14.83 8.16 -17.47
N GLY A 33 15.75 8.37 -18.41
CA GLY A 33 15.98 9.64 -19.08
C GLY A 33 14.78 10.10 -19.91
N ALA A 34 14.10 9.17 -20.60
CA ALA A 34 12.87 9.46 -21.34
C ALA A 34 11.68 9.75 -20.41
N GLU A 35 11.61 9.12 -19.23
CA GLU A 35 10.54 9.35 -18.25
C GLU A 35 10.70 10.67 -17.48
N VAL A 36 11.95 11.08 -17.17
CA VAL A 36 12.27 12.35 -16.49
C VAL A 36 12.02 13.58 -17.38
N VAL A 37 12.22 13.47 -18.70
CA VAL A 37 12.00 14.60 -19.63
C VAL A 37 10.51 14.83 -19.92
N ILE A 38 9.65 13.81 -19.78
CA ILE A 38 8.21 13.94 -20.09
C ILE A 38 7.38 14.42 -18.89
N ASN A 39 7.83 14.22 -17.65
CA ASN A 39 7.14 14.70 -16.44
C ASN A 39 8.01 15.66 -15.62
N GLY A 40 8.10 16.91 -16.08
CA GLY A 40 8.56 18.02 -15.25
C GLY A 40 7.62 18.25 -14.07
N SER A 41 7.85 17.56 -12.96
CA SER A 41 7.32 17.91 -11.65
C SER A 41 8.37 17.57 -10.59
N SER A 42 9.22 18.55 -10.29
CA SER A 42 10.08 18.52 -9.11
C SER A 42 9.22 18.34 -7.84
N PRO A 43 9.71 17.62 -6.81
CA PRO A 43 9.06 17.65 -5.50
C PRO A 43 9.03 19.09 -4.97
N PRO A 44 7.93 19.59 -4.37
CA PRO A 44 7.97 20.90 -3.75
C PRO A 44 8.94 20.84 -2.57
N ALA A 45 10.00 21.64 -2.66
CA ALA A 45 10.88 21.94 -1.55
C ALA A 45 10.05 22.49 -0.37
N VAL A 46 10.33 22.01 0.83
CA VAL A 46 9.78 22.55 2.07
C VAL A 46 10.27 23.99 2.20
N ALA A 47 9.45 24.95 1.77
CA ALA A 47 9.74 26.36 1.90
C ALA A 47 9.39 26.82 3.33
N ASP A 48 10.43 27.23 4.04
CA ASP A 48 10.39 27.93 5.31
C ASP A 48 9.54 29.21 5.17
N ARG A 49 8.51 29.34 6.01
CA ARG A 49 7.59 30.49 5.98
C ARG A 49 8.21 31.66 6.74
N SER A 50 8.94 32.50 6.02
CA SER A 50 9.09 33.90 6.38
C SER A 50 8.36 34.80 5.37
N ASN A 51 7.65 35.78 5.92
CA ASN A 51 6.68 36.64 5.24
C ASN A 51 7.28 37.41 4.05
N GLU A 52 6.73 37.25 2.84
CA GLU A 52 6.69 38.34 1.87
C GLU A 52 5.48 38.21 0.92
N SER A 53 4.70 39.28 0.87
CA SER A 53 3.49 39.43 0.06
C SER A 53 3.86 39.72 -1.39
N LEU A 54 3.85 38.69 -2.23
CA LEU A 54 3.79 38.82 -3.68
C LEU A 54 2.52 38.15 -4.20
N LYS A 55 1.51 38.98 -4.49
CA LYS A 55 0.27 38.57 -5.17
C LYS A 55 0.59 38.20 -6.62
N HIS A 56 1.04 36.98 -6.85
CA HIS A 56 0.94 36.37 -8.17
C HIS A 56 -0.50 35.91 -8.37
N ASN A 57 -1.20 36.63 -9.25
CA ASN A 57 -2.53 36.31 -9.73
C ASN A 57 -2.46 35.10 -10.68
N ILE A 58 -2.13 33.93 -10.14
CA ILE A 58 -2.23 32.66 -10.86
C ILE A 58 -3.70 32.27 -10.75
N GLN A 59 -4.47 32.49 -11.81
CA GLN A 59 -5.76 31.81 -11.92
C GLN A 59 -5.45 30.31 -11.86
N PRO A 60 -5.94 29.56 -10.85
CA PRO A 60 -5.74 28.13 -10.84
C PRO A 60 -6.52 27.60 -12.04
N ALA A 61 -5.81 27.09 -13.04
CA ALA A 61 -6.42 26.31 -14.08
C ALA A 61 -7.19 25.19 -13.37
N SER A 62 -8.52 25.31 -13.32
CA SER A 62 -9.41 24.31 -12.74
C SER A 62 -9.47 23.12 -13.69
N SER A 63 -8.35 22.40 -13.83
CA SER A 63 -8.33 21.11 -14.50
C SER A 63 -8.96 20.10 -13.54
N LYS A 64 -10.27 19.91 -13.68
CA LYS A 64 -10.99 18.82 -13.02
C LYS A 64 -10.27 17.51 -13.30
N TRP A 65 -9.91 16.79 -12.23
CA TRP A 65 -9.22 15.52 -12.35
C TRP A 65 -10.02 14.52 -13.20
N ARG A 66 -9.32 13.73 -14.01
CA ARG A 66 -9.91 12.65 -14.81
C ARG A 66 -9.10 11.38 -14.64
N HIS A 67 -9.81 10.26 -14.48
CA HIS A 67 -9.19 8.94 -14.38
C HIS A 67 -8.50 8.54 -15.70
N ASN A 68 -7.22 8.21 -15.63
CA ASN A 68 -6.47 7.62 -16.73
C ASN A 68 -6.35 6.11 -16.54
N GLN A 69 -7.32 5.36 -17.09
CA GLN A 69 -7.41 3.91 -16.92
C GLN A 69 -6.18 3.15 -17.44
N THR A 70 -5.60 3.59 -18.56
CA THR A 70 -4.39 2.96 -19.14
C THR A 70 -3.22 3.06 -18.17
N LEU A 71 -3.00 4.25 -17.58
CA LEU A 71 -1.95 4.45 -16.59
C LEU A 71 -2.20 3.61 -15.33
N SER A 72 -3.42 3.59 -14.81
CA SER A 72 -3.77 2.77 -13.64
C SER A 72 -3.55 1.28 -13.87
N LEU A 73 -3.83 0.76 -15.07
CA LEU A 73 -3.55 -0.63 -15.44
C LEU A 73 -2.04 -0.91 -15.53
N ARG A 74 -1.24 0.05 -16.01
CA ARG A 74 0.22 -0.06 -16.04
C ARG A 74 0.80 -0.11 -14.62
N ILE A 75 0.36 0.78 -13.74
CA ILE A 75 0.76 0.80 -12.32
C ILE A 75 0.38 -0.53 -11.65
N ARG A 76 -0.86 -1.02 -11.87
CA ARG A 76 -1.30 -2.33 -11.36
C ARG A 76 -0.36 -3.44 -11.82
N LYS A 77 0.01 -3.47 -13.11
CA LYS A 77 0.94 -4.47 -13.64
C LYS A 77 2.32 -4.39 -12.98
N GLN A 78 2.84 -3.18 -12.72
CA GLN A 78 4.13 -2.99 -12.04
C GLN A 78 4.09 -3.45 -10.58
N ILE A 79 3.04 -3.12 -9.83
CA ILE A 79 2.86 -3.54 -8.43
C ILE A 79 2.80 -5.06 -8.32
N LEU A 80 2.00 -5.71 -9.18
CA LEU A 80 1.83 -7.17 -9.16
C LEU A 80 3.09 -7.97 -9.56
N LYS A 81 4.19 -7.30 -9.95
CA LYS A 81 5.49 -7.97 -10.10
C LYS A 81 6.12 -8.34 -8.74
N PHE A 82 5.73 -7.64 -7.67
CA PHE A 82 6.37 -7.75 -6.35
C PHE A 82 5.48 -8.39 -5.28
N LEU A 83 4.19 -8.53 -5.54
CA LEU A 83 3.23 -9.10 -4.60
C LEU A 83 2.08 -9.82 -5.32
N ASP A 84 1.47 -10.79 -4.65
CA ASP A 84 0.24 -11.45 -5.05
C ASP A 84 -0.91 -10.90 -4.19
N ALA A 85 -1.65 -9.92 -4.71
CA ALA A 85 -2.68 -9.21 -3.94
C ALA A 85 -3.79 -10.12 -3.41
N GLU A 86 -4.05 -11.26 -4.07
CA GLU A 86 -5.03 -12.23 -3.56
C GLU A 86 -4.44 -13.04 -2.41
N LYS A 87 -3.19 -13.49 -2.49
CA LYS A 87 -2.60 -14.35 -1.44
C LYS A 87 -2.05 -13.57 -0.26
N ASP A 88 -1.48 -12.40 -0.50
CA ASP A 88 -0.72 -11.65 0.50
C ASP A 88 -1.61 -10.85 1.46
N ILE A 89 -2.92 -10.77 1.21
CA ILE A 89 -3.85 -10.05 2.10
C ILE A 89 -4.15 -10.80 3.41
N SER A 90 -4.03 -12.13 3.43
CA SER A 90 -4.32 -12.92 4.62
C SER A 90 -3.46 -14.18 4.69
N VAL A 91 -2.97 -14.50 5.87
CA VAL A 91 -2.39 -15.80 6.16
C VAL A 91 -3.49 -16.87 6.08
N LEU A 92 -3.18 -18.02 5.46
CA LEU A 92 -4.14 -19.11 5.24
C LEU A 92 -3.86 -20.31 6.16
N LYS A 93 -4.87 -21.11 6.49
CA LYS A 93 -4.70 -22.36 7.28
C LYS A 93 -3.69 -23.35 6.68
N GLY A 94 -3.36 -23.25 5.39
CA GLY A 94 -2.37 -24.11 4.74
C GLY A 94 -0.93 -23.62 4.87
N THR A 95 -0.70 -22.37 5.29
CA THR A 95 0.63 -21.74 5.31
C THR A 95 1.27 -21.75 6.69
N LEU A 96 0.48 -21.89 7.75
CA LEU A 96 0.95 -21.98 9.14
C LEU A 96 0.32 -23.17 9.85
N LYS A 97 0.97 -23.63 10.91
CA LYS A 97 0.51 -24.67 11.83
C LYS A 97 0.62 -24.20 13.28
N PRO A 98 -0.22 -24.72 14.19
CA PRO A 98 -0.04 -24.49 15.62
C PRO A 98 1.37 -24.86 16.06
N GLY A 99 2.02 -23.96 16.80
CA GLY A 99 3.42 -24.09 17.24
C GLY A 99 4.45 -23.41 16.33
N ASP A 100 4.09 -23.00 15.10
CA ASP A 100 4.98 -22.21 14.26
C ASP A 100 5.29 -20.86 14.92
N ILE A 101 6.46 -20.29 14.60
CA ILE A 101 6.91 -19.00 15.11
C ILE A 101 6.78 -17.94 14.01
N ILE A 102 6.04 -16.87 14.28
CA ILE A 102 5.94 -15.69 13.41
C ILE A 102 6.87 -14.61 13.97
N HIS A 103 7.68 -14.02 13.07
CA HIS A 103 8.51 -12.87 13.38
C HIS A 103 7.81 -11.57 12.99
N TYR A 104 7.88 -10.55 13.84
CA TYR A 104 7.34 -9.24 13.49
C TYR A 104 8.28 -8.53 12.49
N ILE A 105 7.69 -7.90 11.47
CA ILE A 105 8.45 -7.27 10.37
C ILE A 105 9.28 -6.07 10.87
N PHE A 106 8.70 -5.26 11.77
CA PHE A 106 9.31 -4.02 12.26
C PHE A 106 10.12 -4.19 13.56
N ASP A 107 9.95 -5.31 14.25
CA ASP A 107 10.69 -5.66 15.46
C ASP A 107 11.13 -7.12 15.36
N ARG A 108 12.36 -7.32 14.90
CA ARG A 108 12.88 -8.65 14.55
C ARG A 108 13.13 -9.53 15.77
N ASP A 109 13.29 -8.93 16.94
CA ASP A 109 13.53 -9.64 18.20
C ASP A 109 12.21 -10.14 18.80
N SER A 110 11.10 -9.47 18.46
CA SER A 110 9.76 -9.91 18.81
C SER A 110 9.28 -11.08 17.94
N THR A 111 8.72 -12.08 18.60
CA THR A 111 8.11 -13.24 17.95
C THR A 111 6.77 -13.59 18.61
N MET A 112 5.94 -14.35 17.90
CA MET A 112 4.73 -14.94 18.46
C MET A 112 4.57 -16.39 18.00
N ASN A 113 4.11 -17.24 18.90
CA ASN A 113 3.74 -18.61 18.56
C ASN A 113 2.32 -18.66 18.01
N VAL A 114 2.11 -19.44 16.96
CA VAL A 114 0.78 -19.68 16.42
C VAL A 114 0.01 -20.57 17.39
N SER A 115 -1.01 -20.00 18.05
CA SER A 115 -1.91 -20.75 18.92
C SER A 115 -2.96 -21.51 18.12
N GLN A 116 -3.57 -22.52 18.74
CA GLN A 116 -4.70 -23.24 18.15
C GLN A 116 -5.88 -22.30 17.83
N ASN A 117 -6.19 -21.38 18.74
CA ASN A 117 -7.27 -20.39 18.55
C ASN A 117 -7.00 -19.47 17.35
N LEU A 118 -5.76 -18.98 17.19
CA LEU A 118 -5.41 -18.17 16.04
C LEU A 118 -5.53 -18.98 14.74
N TYR A 119 -4.99 -20.20 14.73
CA TYR A 119 -5.09 -21.10 13.58
C TYR A 119 -6.55 -21.34 13.18
N GLU A 120 -7.45 -21.50 14.16
CA GLU A 120 -8.88 -21.70 13.95
C GLU A 120 -9.56 -20.53 13.23
N LEU A 121 -9.16 -19.30 13.51
CA LEU A 121 -9.67 -18.08 12.89
C LEU A 121 -9.15 -17.83 11.45
N LEU A 122 -8.03 -18.45 11.06
CA LEU A 122 -7.47 -18.24 9.72
C LEU A 122 -8.42 -18.75 8.61
N PRO A 123 -8.55 -18.03 7.49
CA PRO A 123 -9.34 -18.51 6.36
C PRO A 123 -8.65 -19.68 5.63
N ARG A 124 -9.45 -20.53 4.97
CA ARG A 124 -8.93 -21.60 4.09
C ARG A 124 -8.50 -21.09 2.73
N THR A 125 -9.17 -20.05 2.23
CA THR A 125 -8.94 -19.41 0.94
C THR A 125 -8.94 -17.90 1.13
N SER A 126 -8.20 -17.18 0.29
CA SER A 126 -8.19 -15.72 0.36
C SER A 126 -9.62 -15.14 0.30
N PRO A 127 -9.97 -14.20 1.20
CA PRO A 127 -11.24 -13.48 1.15
C PRO A 127 -11.44 -12.67 -0.14
N LEU A 128 -10.35 -12.31 -0.82
CA LEU A 128 -10.39 -11.53 -2.07
C LEU A 128 -10.19 -12.37 -3.34
N LYS A 129 -10.11 -13.70 -3.22
CA LYS A 129 -9.95 -14.58 -4.38
C LYS A 129 -11.05 -14.34 -5.42
N ASN A 130 -10.67 -14.05 -6.66
CA ASN A 130 -11.59 -13.76 -7.78
C ASN A 130 -12.57 -12.61 -7.50
N LYS A 131 -12.20 -11.64 -6.66
CA LYS A 131 -13.02 -10.46 -6.39
C LYS A 131 -12.56 -9.29 -7.25
N HIS A 132 -13.52 -8.66 -7.92
CA HIS A 132 -13.30 -7.45 -8.70
C HIS A 132 -14.39 -6.44 -8.36
N PHE A 133 -13.96 -5.19 -8.13
CA PHE A 133 -14.85 -4.09 -7.78
C PHE A 133 -14.65 -2.97 -8.80
N GLN A 134 -15.77 -2.39 -9.26
CA GLN A 134 -15.74 -1.37 -10.32
C GLN A 134 -15.20 -0.04 -9.81
N THR A 135 -15.60 0.34 -8.60
CA THR A 135 -15.17 1.57 -7.92
C THR A 135 -14.82 1.25 -6.47
N CYS A 136 -13.70 1.78 -6.00
CA CYS A 136 -13.24 1.63 -4.63
C CYS A 136 -13.01 2.99 -3.99
N ALA A 137 -13.45 3.16 -2.74
CA ALA A 137 -13.06 4.29 -1.90
C ALA A 137 -12.07 3.78 -0.83
N ILE A 138 -10.93 4.47 -0.67
CA ILE A 138 -9.98 4.23 0.41
C ILE A 138 -10.03 5.45 1.31
N VAL A 139 -10.57 5.29 2.52
CA VAL A 139 -10.85 6.38 3.44
C VAL A 139 -9.84 6.34 4.58
N GLY A 140 -8.90 7.29 4.57
CA GLY A 140 -7.98 7.51 5.68
C GLY A 140 -8.63 8.29 6.83
N ASN A 141 -7.89 8.46 7.93
CA ASN A 141 -8.40 9.07 9.17
C ASN A 141 -7.97 10.54 9.32
N SER A 142 -7.67 11.23 8.22
CA SER A 142 -7.20 12.62 8.27
C SER A 142 -8.34 13.57 8.62
N GLY A 143 -8.07 14.55 9.48
CA GLY A 143 -9.03 15.59 9.86
C GLY A 143 -9.50 16.47 8.70
N VAL A 144 -8.86 16.39 7.52
CA VAL A 144 -9.31 17.06 6.29
C VAL A 144 -10.72 16.64 5.86
N LEU A 145 -11.19 15.46 6.31
CA LEU A 145 -12.54 14.99 6.00
C LEU A 145 -13.62 15.71 6.82
N LEU A 146 -13.28 16.36 7.94
CA LEU A 146 -14.27 17.02 8.79
C LEU A 146 -14.95 18.18 8.03
N ASN A 147 -16.28 18.20 8.06
CA ASN A 147 -17.15 19.12 7.34
C ASN A 147 -17.00 19.07 5.80
N SER A 148 -16.44 18.00 5.24
CA SER A 148 -16.31 17.82 3.79
C SER A 148 -17.64 17.49 3.11
N GLY A 149 -18.57 16.85 3.82
CA GLY A 149 -19.80 16.31 3.22
C GLY A 149 -19.57 15.15 2.25
N CYS A 150 -18.37 14.56 2.21
CA CYS A 150 -18.01 13.50 1.27
C CYS A 150 -18.72 12.16 1.53
N GLY A 151 -19.43 12.00 2.65
CA GLY A 151 -19.92 10.70 3.09
C GLY A 151 -20.85 10.00 2.10
N GLN A 152 -21.75 10.77 1.47
CA GLN A 152 -22.63 10.22 0.45
C GLN A 152 -21.85 9.76 -0.80
N GLU A 153 -20.84 10.51 -1.24
CA GLU A 153 -20.00 10.12 -2.37
C GLU A 153 -19.20 8.86 -2.07
N ILE A 154 -18.61 8.77 -0.88
CA ILE A 154 -17.88 7.59 -0.42
C ILE A 154 -18.78 6.34 -0.50
N ASP A 155 -19.99 6.43 0.05
CA ASP A 155 -20.92 5.29 0.12
C ASP A 155 -21.45 4.84 -1.26
N THR A 156 -21.30 5.65 -2.32
CA THR A 156 -21.63 5.23 -3.70
C THR A 156 -20.64 4.22 -4.30
N HIS A 157 -19.46 4.06 -3.71
CA HIS A 157 -18.45 3.15 -4.23
C HIS A 157 -18.84 1.68 -3.99
N SER A 158 -18.42 0.80 -4.90
CA SER A 158 -18.74 -0.63 -4.81
C SER A 158 -18.07 -1.29 -3.60
N PHE A 159 -16.88 -0.82 -3.23
CA PHE A 159 -16.08 -1.35 -2.12
C PHE A 159 -15.40 -0.21 -1.33
N VAL A 160 -15.56 -0.18 -0.02
CA VAL A 160 -15.01 0.86 0.86
C VAL A 160 -14.01 0.25 1.85
N ILE A 161 -12.77 0.74 1.78
CA ILE A 161 -11.65 0.36 2.63
C ILE A 161 -11.41 1.46 3.66
N ARG A 162 -11.40 1.08 4.95
CA ARG A 162 -11.13 1.97 6.08
C ARG A 162 -9.91 1.51 6.88
N CYS A 163 -9.41 2.41 7.73
CA CYS A 163 -8.19 2.18 8.49
C CYS A 163 -8.41 2.21 10.01
N ASN A 164 -7.86 1.22 10.71
CA ASN A 164 -7.73 1.16 12.17
C ASN A 164 -9.03 1.33 12.97
N LEU A 165 -10.15 0.76 12.51
CA LEU A 165 -11.47 0.86 13.16
C LEU A 165 -11.83 2.30 13.61
N ALA A 166 -11.57 3.28 12.76
CA ALA A 166 -11.99 4.65 13.03
C ALA A 166 -13.52 4.74 13.17
N PRO A 167 -14.03 5.59 14.08
CA PRO A 167 -15.46 5.75 14.26
C PRO A 167 -16.11 6.37 13.01
N VAL A 168 -17.23 5.80 12.58
CA VAL A 168 -17.97 6.26 11.39
C VAL A 168 -19.33 6.84 11.74
N GLN A 169 -19.96 6.39 12.82
CA GLN A 169 -21.36 6.71 13.11
C GLN A 169 -21.56 8.22 13.39
N GLU A 170 -20.72 8.81 14.24
CA GLU A 170 -20.78 10.25 14.54
C GLU A 170 -20.29 11.16 13.39
N TYR A 171 -19.57 10.59 12.40
CA TYR A 171 -18.98 11.33 11.27
C TYR A 171 -19.63 10.98 9.93
N ALA A 172 -20.77 10.27 9.93
CA ALA A 172 -21.38 9.69 8.74
C ALA A 172 -21.58 10.69 7.58
N ARG A 173 -21.89 11.95 7.89
CA ARG A 173 -22.03 13.03 6.89
C ARG A 173 -20.76 13.22 6.04
N ASP A 174 -19.61 13.09 6.69
CA ASP A 174 -18.31 13.39 6.10
C ASP A 174 -17.61 12.15 5.56
N VAL A 175 -17.76 11.02 6.25
CA VAL A 175 -16.99 9.79 5.95
C VAL A 175 -17.84 8.62 5.46
N GLY A 176 -19.17 8.74 5.47
CA GLY A 176 -20.09 7.65 5.07
C GLY A 176 -20.19 6.56 6.12
N LEU A 177 -21.13 5.62 5.93
CA LEU A 177 -21.35 4.47 6.82
C LEU A 177 -20.85 3.16 6.21
N LYS A 178 -20.74 3.07 4.88
CA LYS A 178 -20.36 1.82 4.20
C LYS A 178 -18.92 1.45 4.55
N THR A 179 -18.72 0.18 4.91
CA THR A 179 -17.40 -0.38 5.21
C THR A 179 -17.40 -1.84 4.77
N ASP A 180 -16.56 -2.19 3.80
CA ASP A 180 -16.44 -3.57 3.31
C ASP A 180 -15.14 -4.23 3.79
N LEU A 181 -14.07 -3.43 3.98
CA LEU A 181 -12.83 -3.84 4.60
C LEU A 181 -12.34 -2.76 5.55
N VAL A 182 -11.88 -3.17 6.72
CA VAL A 182 -11.25 -2.27 7.68
C VAL A 182 -10.01 -2.92 8.27
N THR A 183 -8.91 -2.19 8.32
CA THR A 183 -7.72 -2.66 9.03
C THR A 183 -7.87 -2.43 10.52
N MET A 184 -7.20 -3.26 11.33
CA MET A 184 -7.14 -3.05 12.78
C MET A 184 -5.77 -3.50 13.27
N ASN A 185 -4.96 -2.54 13.71
CA ASN A 185 -3.82 -2.89 14.55
C ASN A 185 -4.34 -3.41 15.91
N PRO A 186 -3.84 -4.54 16.45
CA PRO A 186 -4.32 -5.07 17.74
C PRO A 186 -4.30 -4.07 18.90
N SER A 187 -3.36 -3.11 18.91
CA SER A 187 -3.30 -2.06 19.94
C SER A 187 -4.51 -1.13 19.97
N VAL A 188 -5.34 -1.12 18.92
CA VAL A 188 -6.62 -0.39 18.90
C VAL A 188 -7.57 -0.93 19.98
N ILE A 189 -7.59 -2.25 20.21
CA ILE A 189 -8.44 -2.86 21.24
C ILE A 189 -8.14 -2.29 22.62
N GLN A 190 -6.86 -2.17 22.97
CA GLN A 190 -6.45 -1.57 24.22
C GLN A 190 -6.80 -0.07 24.29
N ARG A 191 -6.45 0.69 23.25
CA ARG A 191 -6.54 2.16 23.28
C ARG A 191 -7.95 2.70 23.14
N ALA A 192 -8.82 2.02 22.39
CA ALA A 192 -10.14 2.52 22.03
C ALA A 192 -11.30 1.68 22.61
N PHE A 193 -11.03 0.46 23.07
CA PHE A 193 -12.03 -0.47 23.59
C PHE A 193 -11.67 -1.06 24.96
N GLU A 194 -10.72 -0.45 25.69
CA GLU A 194 -10.30 -0.82 27.05
C GLU A 194 -10.12 -2.33 27.25
N ASP A 195 -9.42 -3.01 26.33
CA ASP A 195 -9.17 -4.46 26.38
C ASP A 195 -10.44 -5.31 26.55
N LEU A 196 -11.59 -4.77 26.12
CA LEU A 196 -12.89 -5.43 26.15
C LEU A 196 -13.29 -5.89 27.56
N VAL A 197 -12.88 -5.16 28.60
CA VAL A 197 -13.09 -5.55 30.01
C VAL A 197 -14.57 -5.76 30.38
N ASN A 198 -15.49 -5.02 29.76
CA ASN A 198 -16.92 -5.07 30.07
C ASN A 198 -17.79 -5.29 28.81
N ALA A 199 -19.09 -5.54 29.04
CA ALA A 199 -20.05 -5.80 27.96
C ALA A 199 -20.20 -4.59 27.02
N THR A 200 -20.19 -3.38 27.56
CA THR A 200 -20.32 -2.13 26.80
C THR A 200 -19.22 -2.00 25.73
N TRP A 201 -17.96 -2.27 26.08
CA TRP A 201 -16.87 -2.21 25.11
C TRP A 201 -16.89 -3.35 24.09
N ARG A 202 -17.37 -4.53 24.50
CA ARG A 202 -17.61 -5.65 23.57
C ARG A 202 -18.70 -5.33 22.57
N GLU A 203 -19.80 -4.73 23.01
CA GLU A 203 -20.88 -4.29 22.14
C GLU A 203 -20.45 -3.16 21.21
N LYS A 204 -19.59 -2.23 21.67
CA LYS A 204 -19.09 -1.15 20.83
C LYS A 204 -18.18 -1.63 19.69
N LEU A 205 -17.52 -2.77 19.87
CA LEU A 205 -16.64 -3.37 18.85
C LEU A 205 -17.44 -4.12 17.76
N LEU A 206 -18.60 -4.70 18.13
CA LEU A 206 -19.44 -5.55 17.29
C LEU A 206 -20.45 -4.74 16.47
#